data_AF-A0A6M1LNR5-F1
#
_entry.id   AF-A0A6M1LNR5-F1
#
_cell.length_a   1.000
_cell.length_b   1.000
_cell.length_c   1.000
_cell.angle_alpha   90.00
_cell.angle_beta   90.00
_cell.angle_gamma   90.00
#
_symmetry.space_group_name_H-M   'P 1'
#
loop_
_entity.id
_entity.type
_entity.pdbx_description
1 polymer ?
#
loop_
_entity_poly.entity_id
_entity_poly.type
_entity_poly.pdbx_seq_one_letter_code
_entity_poly.pdbx_strand_id
1 'polypeptide(L)'
;MNTLLAYLDTWLAPSQFSPHGFCLWWEPGLIWLHAGSDVAITLAYLSIPLAMLAVLRQRRDWRYPGLVILFASFILLCGLTHATGLATLWYPAYWLEGAVKLATAFVSVATAILLWPLIPRLVAIPSTDALQAANSRLAQEAAEKDRLVRDLRRREADLRSLTEALEERVAERTRRLAEAHDRFARQLAELPAVVYGGKVDAEGVLSLDTVSESFTRITGWTPDLILPGFDWRLLQDEEAAARRGAFMRGAVQGGAMTSEYRLRRADGSWIWVRDHVGVVSLLPGGAAEVIGYVADISAERDVQAKAEANGRLAVLGEMATGLAHELNQPLSVMLLASDNARRALESHGQAAIPGVLQRLDRIANQAARARSIVDHLRIFGRAEAAEPRAIVLADAVAGALVLTGGAIRSAGIQLDVAVPPTLPAIVAALVPLEQTIVNLLVNARDAIAGQGVARQEQGRITLVGASDGDAVTLTVADNGGGIPEAVLQRVFEPFFTTKEVGKGTGLGLSIAYSTMRAFGGSITASSVGDGTVFELRFAIASLQDGAGVA
;
A
#
# COMPACT_ATOMS: atom_id res chain seq x y z
N MET A 1 84.66 -26.64 94.73
CA MET A 1 84.10 -27.96 94.42
C MET A 1 84.03 -28.88 95.65
N ASN A 2 84.91 -28.76 96.66
CA ASN A 2 84.83 -29.57 97.90
C ASN A 2 83.85 -29.08 98.98
N THR A 3 83.39 -27.83 98.95
CA THR A 3 82.39 -27.31 99.91
C THR A 3 80.95 -27.74 99.60
N LEU A 4 80.64 -28.00 98.33
CA LEU A 4 79.30 -28.41 97.90
C LEU A 4 79.00 -29.89 98.22
N LEU A 5 80.02 -30.76 98.11
CA LEU A 5 79.92 -32.16 98.49
C LEU A 5 79.80 -32.34 100.02
N ALA A 6 80.47 -31.52 100.83
CA ALA A 6 80.34 -31.55 102.28
C ALA A 6 78.98 -31.04 102.79
N TYR A 7 78.38 -30.06 102.08
CA TYR A 7 77.02 -29.58 102.37
C TYR A 7 75.95 -30.59 101.96
N LEU A 8 76.17 -31.34 100.87
CA LEU A 8 75.28 -32.42 100.44
C LEU A 8 75.30 -33.61 101.43
N ASP A 9 76.46 -33.93 102.01
CA ASP A 9 76.60 -34.99 103.01
C ASP A 9 75.87 -34.65 104.32
N THR A 10 75.87 -33.37 104.73
CA THR A 10 75.10 -32.90 105.91
C THR A 10 73.60 -32.77 105.64
N TRP A 11 73.19 -32.51 104.40
CA TRP A 11 71.78 -32.49 104.00
C TRP A 11 71.13 -33.88 103.98
N LEU A 12 71.92 -34.92 103.75
CA LEU A 12 71.45 -36.31 103.61
C LEU A 12 71.84 -37.21 104.78
N ALA A 13 72.60 -36.72 105.76
CA ALA A 13 73.03 -37.48 106.94
C ALA A 13 71.84 -37.84 107.87
N PRO A 14 71.49 -39.13 108.04
CA PRO A 14 70.37 -39.58 108.88
C PRO A 14 70.58 -39.38 110.38
N SER A 15 71.78 -38.98 110.82
CA SER A 15 72.21 -39.07 112.22
C SER A 15 71.85 -37.87 113.09
N GLN A 16 71.21 -36.82 112.56
CA GLN A 16 70.87 -35.61 113.32
C GLN A 16 69.38 -35.48 113.67
N PHE A 17 68.50 -36.27 113.05
CA PHE A 17 67.05 -36.15 113.21
C PHE A 17 66.41 -37.51 113.48
N SER A 18 65.39 -37.54 114.34
CA SER A 18 64.58 -38.74 114.57
C SER A 18 63.51 -38.87 113.49
N PRO A 19 63.20 -40.09 113.01
CA PRO A 19 62.03 -40.33 112.16
C PRO A 19 60.74 -39.80 112.78
N HIS A 20 59.79 -39.36 111.95
CA HIS A 20 58.53 -38.78 112.44
C HIS A 20 57.68 -39.79 113.24
N GLY A 21 57.88 -41.09 113.02
CA GLY A 21 57.28 -42.14 113.86
C GLY A 21 57.61 -42.02 115.34
N PHE A 22 58.77 -41.45 115.72
CA PHE A 22 59.10 -41.15 117.12
C PHE A 22 58.19 -40.06 117.71
N CYS A 23 57.81 -39.05 116.93
CA CYS A 23 56.86 -38.02 117.36
C CYS A 23 55.47 -38.60 117.63
N LEU A 24 55.11 -39.69 116.95
CA LEU A 24 53.86 -40.42 117.13
C LEU A 24 53.96 -41.53 118.19
N TRP A 25 55.07 -41.59 118.95
CA TRP A 25 55.35 -42.64 119.94
C TRP A 25 55.25 -44.08 119.41
N TRP A 26 55.34 -44.24 118.08
CA TRP A 26 55.07 -45.49 117.40
C TRP A 26 53.71 -46.13 117.72
N GLU A 27 52.69 -45.33 118.05
CA GLU A 27 51.35 -45.84 118.30
C GLU A 27 50.74 -46.42 117.01
N PRO A 28 50.39 -47.74 116.97
CA PRO A 28 49.99 -48.40 115.73
C PRO A 28 48.79 -47.76 115.04
N GLY A 29 47.80 -47.27 115.80
CA GLY A 29 46.59 -46.66 115.25
C GLY A 29 46.87 -45.37 114.47
N LEU A 30 47.69 -44.48 115.04
CA LEU A 30 48.10 -43.23 114.41
C LEU A 30 49.01 -43.44 113.20
N ILE A 31 49.94 -44.40 113.28
CA ILE A 31 50.80 -44.73 112.13
C ILE A 31 49.98 -45.24 110.96
N TRP A 32 49.06 -46.19 111.18
CA TRP A 32 48.21 -46.71 110.10
C TRP A 32 47.29 -45.65 109.51
N LEU A 33 46.80 -44.72 110.33
CA LEU A 33 45.98 -43.60 109.87
C LEU A 33 46.77 -42.68 108.93
N HIS A 34 47.92 -42.18 109.36
CA HIS A 34 48.76 -41.28 108.56
C HIS A 34 49.33 -41.97 107.32
N ALA A 35 49.87 -43.19 107.48
CA ALA A 35 50.42 -43.95 106.37
C ALA A 35 49.34 -44.32 105.36
N GLY A 36 48.17 -44.77 105.82
CA GLY A 36 47.04 -45.10 104.96
C GLY A 36 46.52 -43.89 104.18
N SER A 37 46.37 -42.74 104.85
CA SER A 37 45.94 -41.50 104.18
C SER A 37 46.96 -41.00 103.17
N ASP A 38 48.25 -40.98 103.51
CA ASP A 38 49.28 -40.50 102.61
C ASP A 38 49.46 -41.41 101.39
N VAL A 39 49.36 -42.73 101.56
CA VAL A 39 49.34 -43.68 100.43
C VAL A 39 48.13 -43.40 99.52
N ALA A 40 46.93 -43.27 100.09
CA ALA A 40 45.73 -43.04 99.30
C ALA A 40 45.79 -41.71 98.52
N ILE A 41 46.22 -40.63 99.17
CA ILE A 41 46.37 -39.31 98.53
C ILE A 41 47.46 -39.35 97.46
N THR A 42 48.61 -39.98 97.74
CA THR A 42 49.71 -40.11 96.78
C THR A 42 49.25 -40.83 95.51
N LEU A 43 48.53 -41.95 95.63
CA LEU A 43 48.02 -42.69 94.47
C LEU A 43 46.99 -41.88 93.67
N ALA A 44 46.08 -41.19 94.35
CA ALA A 44 45.11 -40.31 93.70
C ALA A 44 45.80 -39.16 92.95
N TYR A 45 46.80 -38.52 93.57
CA TYR A 45 47.46 -37.34 93.02
C TYR A 45 48.53 -37.67 91.98
N LEU A 46 48.98 -38.92 91.89
CA LEU A 46 49.75 -39.43 90.75
C LEU A 46 48.84 -39.77 89.55
N SER A 47 47.61 -40.23 89.79
CA SER A 47 46.70 -40.67 88.71
C SER A 47 45.92 -39.53 88.04
N ILE A 48 45.45 -38.53 88.78
CA ILE A 48 44.68 -37.39 88.24
C ILE A 48 45.47 -36.61 87.16
N PRO A 49 46.75 -36.22 87.38
CA PRO A 49 47.56 -35.55 86.36
C PRO A 49 47.72 -36.37 85.08
N LEU A 50 47.89 -37.69 85.19
CA LEU A 50 47.99 -38.58 84.03
C LEU A 50 46.69 -38.57 83.21
N ALA A 51 45.54 -38.60 83.87
CA ALA A 51 44.23 -38.50 83.21
C ALA A 51 44.04 -37.14 82.51
N MET A 52 44.39 -36.04 83.18
CA MET A 52 44.32 -34.69 82.59
C MET A 52 45.21 -34.55 81.35
N LEU A 53 46.44 -35.08 81.39
CA LEU A 53 47.36 -35.09 80.25
C LEU A 53 46.86 -35.99 79.11
N ALA A 54 46.19 -37.11 79.42
CA ALA A 54 45.58 -37.97 78.42
C ALA A 54 44.44 -37.25 77.67
N VAL A 55 43.57 -36.53 78.39
CA VAL A 55 42.51 -35.70 77.79
C VAL A 55 43.12 -34.62 76.88
N LEU A 56 44.17 -33.93 77.33
CA LEU A 56 44.83 -32.90 76.53
C LEU A 56 45.47 -33.46 75.24
N ARG A 57 46.01 -34.69 75.30
CA ARG A 57 46.53 -35.37 74.11
C ARG A 57 45.45 -35.73 73.10
N GLN A 58 44.27 -36.14 73.57
CA GLN A 58 43.13 -36.46 72.70
C GLN A 58 42.45 -35.21 72.15
N ARG A 59 42.43 -34.11 72.92
CA ARG A 59 41.72 -32.87 72.59
C ARG A 59 42.69 -31.74 72.24
N ARG A 60 43.28 -31.82 71.03
CA ARG A 60 44.28 -30.87 70.52
C ARG A 60 43.74 -29.46 70.19
N ASP A 61 42.42 -29.31 70.13
CA ASP A 61 41.70 -28.07 69.84
C ASP A 61 41.52 -27.16 71.07
N TRP A 62 42.04 -27.56 72.23
CA TRP A 62 41.83 -26.80 73.45
C TRP A 62 42.71 -25.55 73.50
N ARG A 63 42.07 -24.39 73.72
CA ARG A 63 42.69 -23.06 73.59
C ARG A 63 43.74 -22.72 74.66
N TYR A 64 43.78 -23.45 75.78
CA TYR A 64 44.66 -23.15 76.92
C TYR A 64 45.35 -24.41 77.50
N PRO A 65 46.20 -25.11 76.71
CA PRO A 65 46.88 -26.34 77.14
C PRO A 65 47.80 -26.11 78.35
N GLY A 66 48.43 -24.94 78.42
CA GLY A 66 49.34 -24.57 79.51
C GLY A 66 48.67 -24.52 80.89
N LEU A 67 47.38 -24.15 80.96
CA LEU A 67 46.64 -24.12 82.23
C LEU A 67 46.45 -25.53 82.79
N VAL A 68 46.13 -26.50 81.92
CA VAL A 68 45.91 -27.90 82.29
C VAL A 68 47.20 -28.52 82.79
N ILE A 69 48.32 -28.24 82.11
CA ILE A 69 49.66 -28.70 82.52
C ILE A 69 50.05 -28.11 83.88
N LEU A 70 49.73 -26.84 84.12
CA LEU A 70 50.01 -26.17 85.38
C LEU A 70 49.23 -26.79 86.55
N PHE A 71 47.93 -27.05 86.37
CA PHE A 71 47.11 -27.77 87.35
C PHE A 71 47.59 -29.21 87.57
N ALA A 72 47.94 -29.93 86.50
CA ALA A 72 48.49 -31.28 86.60
C ALA A 72 49.82 -31.29 87.39
N SER A 73 50.68 -30.30 87.17
CA SER A 73 51.95 -30.13 87.89
C SER A 73 51.74 -29.79 89.36
N PHE A 74 50.76 -28.92 89.65
CA PHE A 74 50.36 -28.58 91.02
C PHE A 74 49.87 -29.81 91.80
N ILE A 75 48.92 -30.57 91.24
CA ILE A 75 48.38 -31.78 91.87
C ILE A 75 49.48 -32.83 92.09
N LEU A 76 50.37 -33.02 91.10
CA LEU A 76 51.49 -33.95 91.21
C LEU A 76 52.45 -33.59 92.36
N LEU A 77 52.83 -32.32 92.47
CA LEU A 77 53.72 -31.84 93.53
C LEU A 77 53.07 -31.94 94.92
N CYS A 78 51.76 -31.65 95.04
CA CYS A 78 51.01 -31.95 96.26
C CYS A 78 51.06 -33.45 96.59
N GLY A 79 50.91 -34.33 95.61
CA GLY A 79 50.98 -35.78 95.84
C GLY A 79 52.36 -36.21 96.32
N LEU A 80 53.40 -35.59 95.77
CA LEU A 80 54.78 -35.82 96.21
C LEU A 80 55.02 -35.37 97.66
N THR A 81 54.35 -34.32 98.14
CA THR A 81 54.45 -33.93 99.56
C THR A 81 53.95 -35.04 100.50
N HIS A 82 52.87 -35.74 100.14
CA HIS A 82 52.36 -36.88 100.89
C HIS A 82 53.26 -38.10 100.79
N ALA A 83 53.82 -38.37 99.60
CA ALA A 83 54.79 -39.45 99.43
C ALA A 83 56.05 -39.23 100.29
N THR A 84 56.54 -38.00 100.36
CA THR A 84 57.67 -37.65 101.23
C THR A 84 57.29 -37.67 102.71
N GLY A 85 56.08 -37.26 103.09
CA GLY A 85 55.58 -37.35 104.46
C GLY A 85 55.44 -38.81 104.95
N LEU A 86 54.96 -39.69 104.08
CA LEU A 86 54.95 -41.13 104.31
C LEU A 86 56.36 -41.66 104.55
N ALA A 87 57.33 -41.25 103.72
CA ALA A 87 58.73 -41.64 103.90
C ALA A 87 59.32 -41.09 105.22
N THR A 88 58.92 -39.88 105.64
CA THR A 88 59.42 -39.27 106.88
C THR A 88 58.99 -39.98 108.16
N LEU A 89 57.94 -40.81 108.11
CA LEU A 89 57.56 -41.69 109.23
C LEU A 89 58.67 -42.66 109.64
N TRP A 90 59.41 -43.22 108.67
CA TRP A 90 60.47 -44.22 108.93
C TRP A 90 61.89 -43.68 108.72
N TYR A 91 62.09 -42.71 107.83
CA TYR A 91 63.39 -42.13 107.51
C TYR A 91 63.36 -40.62 107.67
N PRO A 92 64.27 -39.96 108.40
CA PRO A 92 64.16 -38.52 108.72
C PRO A 92 64.52 -37.59 107.53
N ALA A 93 63.82 -37.72 106.40
CA ALA A 93 64.06 -37.00 105.15
C ALA A 93 63.38 -35.60 105.10
N TYR A 94 63.49 -34.82 106.18
CA TYR A 94 62.78 -33.53 106.32
C TYR A 94 63.20 -32.47 105.30
N TRP A 95 64.46 -32.47 104.86
CA TRP A 95 64.93 -31.57 103.80
C TRP A 95 64.26 -31.84 102.45
N LEU A 96 64.03 -33.11 102.12
CA LEU A 96 63.33 -33.50 100.90
C LEU A 96 61.85 -33.10 100.98
N GLU A 97 61.19 -33.39 102.11
CA GLU A 97 59.82 -32.97 102.37
C GLU A 97 59.66 -31.43 102.26
N GLY A 98 60.59 -30.67 102.85
CA GLY A 98 60.64 -29.21 102.77
C GLY A 98 60.88 -28.67 101.35
N ALA A 99 61.78 -29.29 100.59
CA ALA A 99 62.04 -28.91 99.19
C ALA A 99 60.82 -29.15 98.29
N VAL A 100 60.12 -30.29 98.47
CA VAL A 100 58.88 -30.57 97.75
C VAL A 100 57.79 -29.58 98.15
N LYS A 101 57.62 -29.27 99.44
CA LYS A 101 56.67 -28.23 99.89
C LYS A 101 56.97 -26.86 99.28
N LEU A 102 58.23 -26.45 99.18
CA LEU A 102 58.64 -25.20 98.56
C LEU A 102 58.32 -25.19 97.05
N ALA A 103 58.61 -26.29 96.34
CA ALA A 103 58.26 -26.43 94.93
C ALA A 103 56.73 -26.36 94.72
N THR A 104 55.96 -27.04 95.57
CA THR A 104 54.49 -26.98 95.56
C THR A 104 54.01 -25.54 95.78
N ALA A 105 54.57 -24.80 96.74
CA ALA A 105 54.20 -23.41 97.00
C ALA A 105 54.47 -22.51 95.78
N PHE A 106 55.62 -22.66 95.12
CA PHE A 106 55.95 -21.89 93.92
C PHE A 106 54.95 -22.13 92.78
N VAL A 107 54.64 -23.39 92.48
CA VAL A 107 53.67 -23.74 91.43
C VAL A 107 52.25 -23.28 91.80
N SER A 108 51.87 -23.34 93.08
CA SER A 108 50.57 -22.85 93.57
C SER A 108 50.39 -21.36 93.34
N VAL A 109 51.40 -20.56 93.71
CA VAL A 109 51.39 -19.10 93.52
C VAL A 109 51.36 -18.75 92.03
N ALA A 110 52.17 -19.43 91.21
CA ALA A 110 52.14 -19.26 89.76
C ALA A 110 50.76 -19.59 89.17
N THR A 111 50.10 -20.65 89.67
CA THR A 111 48.74 -21.04 89.28
C THR A 111 47.72 -19.96 89.61
N ALA A 112 47.77 -19.39 90.82
CA ALA A 112 46.85 -18.32 91.22
C ALA A 112 47.01 -17.06 90.37
N ILE A 113 48.26 -16.63 90.11
CA ILE A 113 48.58 -15.45 89.29
C ILE A 113 48.09 -15.62 87.85
N LEU A 114 48.21 -16.82 87.28
CA LEU A 114 47.82 -17.09 85.89
C LEU A 114 46.32 -17.34 85.72
N LEU A 115 45.65 -17.93 86.71
CA LEU A 115 44.24 -18.32 86.60
C LEU A 115 43.30 -17.12 86.68
N TRP A 116 43.53 -16.19 87.62
CA TRP A 116 42.61 -15.08 87.87
C TRP A 116 42.37 -14.16 86.65
N PRO A 117 43.41 -13.76 85.90
CA PRO A 117 43.23 -12.97 84.67
C PRO A 117 42.55 -13.76 83.53
N LEU A 118 42.55 -15.10 83.61
CA LEU A 118 42.00 -15.97 82.57
C LEU A 118 40.50 -16.23 82.73
N ILE A 119 39.94 -16.09 83.94
CA ILE A 119 38.51 -16.26 84.23
C ILE A 119 37.59 -15.50 83.25
N PRO A 120 37.74 -14.17 83.04
CA PRO A 120 36.85 -13.45 82.12
C PRO A 120 36.94 -13.95 80.67
N ARG A 121 38.11 -14.46 80.24
CA ARG A 121 38.28 -15.04 78.89
C ARG A 121 37.64 -16.41 78.75
N LEU A 122 37.59 -17.19 79.83
CA LEU A 122 36.91 -18.50 79.85
C LEU A 122 35.39 -18.34 79.82
N VAL A 123 34.85 -17.33 80.51
CA VAL A 123 33.41 -17.01 80.52
C VAL A 123 32.92 -16.44 79.17
N ALA A 124 33.79 -15.78 78.40
CA ALA A 124 33.44 -15.23 77.09
C ALA A 124 33.26 -16.28 75.97
N ILE A 125 33.51 -17.57 76.25
CA ILE A 125 33.28 -18.65 75.28
C ILE A 125 31.76 -18.85 75.16
N PRO A 126 31.19 -18.71 73.95
CA PRO A 126 29.75 -18.84 73.76
C PRO A 126 29.27 -20.24 74.14
N SER A 127 28.07 -20.32 74.74
CA SER A 127 27.42 -21.59 75.05
C SER A 127 27.09 -22.35 73.77
N THR A 128 26.91 -23.66 73.89
CA THR A 128 26.47 -24.52 72.78
C THR A 128 25.17 -24.03 72.16
N ASP A 129 24.25 -23.52 72.97
CA ASP A 129 22.95 -23.01 72.54
C ASP A 129 23.08 -21.73 71.71
N ALA A 130 23.98 -20.83 72.12
CA ALA A 130 24.27 -19.61 71.37
C ALA A 130 24.90 -19.92 70.00
N LEU A 131 25.80 -20.90 69.93
CA LEU A 131 26.38 -21.38 68.67
C LEU A 131 25.35 -22.04 67.76
N GLN A 132 24.46 -22.87 68.31
CA GLN A 132 23.38 -23.49 67.55
C GLN A 132 22.39 -22.45 67.00
N ALA A 133 22.04 -21.43 67.79
CA ALA A 133 21.20 -20.33 67.35
C ALA A 133 21.85 -19.49 66.22
N ALA A 134 23.16 -19.26 66.30
CA ALA A 134 23.89 -18.57 65.23
C ALA A 134 23.94 -19.40 63.93
N ASN A 135 24.20 -20.70 64.05
CA ASN A 135 24.23 -21.61 62.90
C ASN A 135 22.86 -21.78 62.24
N SER A 136 21.78 -21.86 63.02
CA SER A 136 20.42 -21.96 62.48
C SER A 136 20.01 -20.68 61.75
N ARG A 137 20.39 -19.51 62.27
CA ARG A 137 20.18 -18.21 61.60
C ARG A 137 20.93 -18.14 60.27
N LEU A 138 22.22 -18.49 60.26
CA LEU A 138 23.01 -18.52 59.03
C LEU A 138 22.45 -19.51 58.00
N ALA A 139 21.95 -20.67 58.44
CA ALA A 139 21.32 -21.64 57.55
C ALA A 139 20.01 -21.09 56.94
N GLN A 140 19.22 -20.32 57.70
CA GLN A 140 18.02 -19.65 57.19
C GLN A 140 18.38 -18.57 56.15
N GLU A 141 19.35 -17.71 56.44
CA GLU A 141 19.81 -16.67 55.52
C GLU A 141 20.39 -17.26 54.22
N ALA A 142 21.15 -18.35 54.32
CA ALA A 142 21.67 -19.07 53.17
C ALA A 142 20.53 -19.66 52.31
N ALA A 143 19.51 -20.27 52.95
CA ALA A 143 18.37 -20.84 52.24
C ALA A 143 17.51 -19.77 51.54
N GLU A 144 17.36 -18.58 52.15
CA GLU A 144 16.67 -17.44 51.55
C GLU A 144 17.43 -16.90 50.33
N LYS A 145 18.73 -16.67 50.48
CA LYS A 145 19.58 -16.23 49.37
C LYS A 145 19.54 -17.22 48.20
N ASP A 146 19.60 -18.51 48.47
CA ASP A 146 19.50 -19.55 47.44
C ASP A 146 18.15 -19.53 46.73
N ARG A 147 17.04 -19.23 47.43
CA ARG A 147 15.73 -19.05 46.79
C ARG A 147 15.73 -17.85 45.85
N LEU A 148 16.23 -16.70 46.30
CA LEU A 148 16.29 -15.48 45.47
C LEU A 148 17.16 -15.68 44.23
N VAL A 149 18.32 -16.34 44.37
CA VAL A 149 19.19 -16.67 43.24
C VAL A 149 18.50 -17.59 42.24
N ARG A 150 17.74 -18.59 42.71
CA ARG A 150 16.95 -19.45 41.82
C ARG A 150 15.85 -18.69 41.08
N ASP A 151 15.15 -17.79 41.77
CA ASP A 151 14.10 -16.98 41.15
C ASP A 151 14.67 -16.02 40.10
N LEU A 152 15.78 -15.34 40.41
CA LEU A 152 16.48 -14.47 39.45
C LEU A 152 16.94 -15.23 38.22
N ARG A 153 17.54 -16.42 38.38
CA ARG A 153 17.96 -17.27 37.25
C ARG A 153 16.78 -17.69 36.39
N ARG A 154 15.62 -17.97 37.00
CA ARG A 154 14.40 -18.29 36.27
C ARG A 154 13.89 -17.10 35.46
N ARG A 155 13.79 -15.92 36.07
CA ARG A 155 13.39 -14.69 35.37
C ARG A 155 14.35 -14.31 34.25
N GLU A 156 15.65 -14.49 34.45
CA GLU A 156 16.67 -14.23 33.43
C GLU A 156 16.52 -15.20 32.24
N ALA A 157 16.27 -16.49 32.50
CA ALA A 157 15.97 -17.46 31.45
C ALA A 157 14.67 -17.13 30.71
N ASP A 158 13.61 -16.77 31.43
CA ASP A 158 12.33 -16.37 30.85
C ASP A 158 12.50 -15.13 29.96
N LEU A 159 13.22 -14.10 30.43
CA LEU A 159 13.52 -12.90 29.65
C LEU A 159 14.31 -13.21 28.38
N ARG A 160 15.37 -14.04 28.48
CA ARG A 160 16.15 -14.45 27.30
C ARG A 160 15.26 -15.15 26.27
N SER A 161 14.42 -16.09 26.71
CA SER A 161 13.50 -16.79 25.80
C SER A 161 12.48 -15.85 25.14
N LEU A 162 12.00 -14.84 25.87
CA LEU A 162 11.09 -13.82 25.34
C LEU A 162 11.76 -12.90 24.33
N THR A 163 13.01 -12.49 24.59
CA THR A 163 13.80 -11.68 23.67
C THR A 163 14.08 -12.44 22.37
N GLU A 164 14.54 -13.69 22.45
CA GLU A 164 14.77 -14.54 21.28
C GLU A 164 13.47 -14.73 20.47
N ALA A 165 12.35 -15.04 21.13
CA ALA A 165 11.05 -15.19 20.47
C ALA A 165 10.48 -13.87 19.89
N LEU A 166 10.91 -12.72 20.41
CA LEU A 166 10.56 -11.41 19.86
C LEU A 166 11.41 -11.10 18.63
N GLU A 167 12.72 -11.33 18.70
CA GLU A 167 13.64 -11.15 17.56
C GLU A 167 13.23 -12.03 16.38
N GLU A 168 12.88 -13.29 16.62
CA GLU A 168 12.37 -14.19 15.59
C GLU A 168 11.06 -13.67 14.98
N ARG A 169 10.12 -13.19 15.81
CA ARG A 169 8.87 -12.59 15.32
C ARG A 169 9.08 -11.31 14.52
N VAL A 170 10.04 -10.47 14.91
CA VAL A 170 10.40 -9.26 14.17
C VAL A 170 11.04 -9.63 12.84
N ALA A 171 11.98 -10.57 12.82
CA ALA A 171 12.60 -11.05 11.59
C ALA A 171 11.57 -11.66 10.63
N GLU A 172 10.68 -12.51 11.13
CA GLU A 172 9.58 -13.13 10.37
C GLU A 172 8.64 -12.07 9.80
N ARG A 173 8.22 -11.06 10.61
CA ARG A 173 7.36 -9.96 10.13
C ARG A 173 8.05 -9.09 9.09
N THR A 174 9.32 -8.74 9.30
CA THR A 174 10.11 -7.94 8.36
C THR A 174 10.25 -8.67 7.03
N ARG A 175 10.58 -9.97 7.05
CA ARG A 175 10.64 -10.81 5.85
C ARG A 175 9.29 -10.87 5.15
N ARG A 176 8.21 -11.13 5.89
CA ARG A 176 6.84 -11.20 5.33
C ARG A 176 6.41 -9.88 4.70
N LEU A 177 6.77 -8.75 5.30
CA LEU A 177 6.48 -7.42 4.77
C LEU A 177 7.29 -7.15 3.50
N ALA A 178 8.59 -7.46 3.49
CA ALA A 178 9.43 -7.34 2.30
C ALA A 178 8.91 -8.21 1.15
N GLU A 179 8.61 -9.48 1.42
CA GLU A 179 8.02 -10.39 0.41
C GLU A 179 6.66 -9.88 -0.10
N ALA A 180 5.81 -9.32 0.77
CA ALA A 180 4.54 -8.75 0.36
C ALA A 180 4.72 -7.49 -0.49
N HIS A 181 5.67 -6.62 -0.13
CA HIS A 181 6.02 -5.42 -0.88
C HIS A 181 6.56 -5.78 -2.28
N ASP A 182 7.51 -6.70 -2.38
CA ASP A 182 8.07 -7.16 -3.66
C ASP A 182 7.03 -7.87 -4.55
N ARG A 183 6.11 -8.61 -3.94
CA ARG A 183 4.98 -9.19 -4.68
C ARG A 183 4.08 -8.10 -5.25
N PHE A 184 3.73 -7.10 -4.44
CA PHE A 184 2.89 -5.98 -4.87
C PHE A 184 3.56 -5.14 -5.96
N ALA A 185 4.85 -4.81 -5.81
CA ALA A 185 5.63 -4.08 -6.80
C ALA A 185 5.65 -4.81 -8.16
N ARG A 186 5.90 -6.13 -8.16
CA ARG A 186 5.85 -6.94 -9.39
C ARG A 186 4.47 -6.99 -10.01
N GLN A 187 3.41 -7.11 -9.21
CA GLN A 187 2.04 -7.07 -9.72
C GLN A 187 1.74 -5.74 -10.41
N LEU A 188 2.14 -4.61 -9.81
CA LEU A 188 2.00 -3.29 -10.43
C LEU A 188 2.82 -3.15 -11.71
N ALA A 189 4.03 -3.72 -11.75
CA ALA A 189 4.91 -3.68 -12.92
C ALA A 189 4.32 -4.42 -14.13
N GLU A 190 3.52 -5.47 -13.94
CA GLU A 190 2.88 -6.23 -15.02
C GLU A 190 1.56 -5.62 -15.51
N LEU A 191 0.99 -4.64 -14.80
CA LEU A 191 -0.24 -3.99 -15.25
C LEU A 191 -0.01 -3.26 -16.59
N PRO A 192 -0.99 -3.30 -17.51
CA PRO A 192 -0.98 -2.51 -18.75
C PRO A 192 -1.31 -1.03 -18.49
N ALA A 193 -0.96 -0.53 -17.31
CA ALA A 193 -1.16 0.85 -16.89
C ALA A 193 0.05 1.30 -16.06
N VAL A 194 0.39 2.58 -16.21
CA VAL A 194 1.29 3.28 -15.29
C VAL A 194 0.49 3.62 -14.06
N VAL A 195 0.94 3.24 -12.88
CA VAL A 195 0.37 3.69 -11.59
C VAL A 195 1.29 4.75 -11.02
N TYR A 196 0.73 5.86 -10.56
CA TYR A 196 1.50 6.95 -9.99
C TYR A 196 0.84 7.46 -8.71
N GLY A 197 1.66 7.95 -7.79
CA GLY A 197 1.23 8.54 -6.53
C GLY A 197 1.96 9.85 -6.30
N GLY A 198 1.25 10.83 -5.74
CA GLY A 198 1.83 12.14 -5.50
C GLY A 198 0.89 13.09 -4.78
N LYS A 199 1.29 14.36 -4.74
CA LYS A 199 0.56 15.43 -4.09
C LYS A 199 0.14 16.47 -5.11
N VAL A 200 -1.06 16.99 -4.92
CA VAL A 200 -1.63 18.09 -5.70
C VAL A 200 -1.73 19.30 -4.78
N ASP A 201 -1.22 20.46 -5.21
CA ASP A 201 -1.41 21.71 -4.48
C ASP A 201 -2.78 22.36 -4.77
N ALA A 202 -3.07 23.50 -4.15
CA ALA A 202 -4.34 24.21 -4.31
C ALA A 202 -4.54 24.72 -5.75
N GLU A 203 -3.45 25.00 -6.45
CA GLU A 203 -3.41 25.45 -7.83
C GLU A 203 -3.62 24.31 -8.84
N GLY A 204 -3.60 23.05 -8.39
CA GLY A 204 -3.78 21.87 -9.24
C GLY A 204 -2.50 21.37 -9.89
N VAL A 205 -1.33 21.74 -9.37
CA VAL A 205 -0.03 21.23 -9.81
C VAL A 205 0.25 19.90 -9.13
N LEU A 206 0.48 18.87 -9.94
CA LEU A 206 0.82 17.53 -9.49
C LEU A 206 2.33 17.40 -9.29
N SER A 207 2.74 17.08 -8.06
CA SER A 207 4.08 16.64 -7.71
C SER A 207 4.06 15.12 -7.53
N LEU A 208 4.74 14.39 -8.42
CA LEU A 208 4.84 12.94 -8.33
C LEU A 208 5.86 12.54 -7.26
N ASP A 209 5.49 11.61 -6.40
CA ASP A 209 6.36 10.98 -5.40
C ASP A 209 6.79 9.58 -5.85
N THR A 210 5.89 8.88 -6.54
CA THR A 210 6.08 7.48 -6.94
C THR A 210 5.47 7.22 -8.31
N VAL A 211 6.10 6.32 -9.06
CA VAL A 211 5.60 5.79 -10.32
C VAL A 211 5.97 4.31 -10.43
N SER A 212 5.07 3.49 -10.99
CA SER A 212 5.32 2.08 -11.21
C SER A 212 6.36 1.85 -12.32
N GLU A 213 7.05 0.71 -12.27
CA GLU A 213 8.04 0.33 -13.29
C GLU A 213 7.45 0.19 -14.70
N SER A 214 6.15 -0.07 -14.81
CA SER A 214 5.41 -0.11 -16.08
C SER A 214 5.49 1.22 -16.86
N PHE A 215 5.85 2.33 -16.19
CA PHE A 215 6.09 3.63 -16.82
C PHE A 215 7.04 3.56 -18.00
N THR A 216 8.24 2.99 -17.82
CA THR A 216 9.25 2.92 -18.89
C THR A 216 8.76 2.08 -20.06
N ARG A 217 8.04 0.99 -19.80
CA ARG A 217 7.51 0.11 -20.86
C ARG A 217 6.44 0.80 -21.70
N ILE A 218 5.57 1.59 -21.07
CA ILE A 218 4.42 2.23 -21.74
C ILE A 218 4.83 3.53 -22.43
N THR A 219 5.63 4.35 -21.76
CA THR A 219 5.98 5.70 -22.25
C THR A 219 7.34 5.75 -22.95
N GLY A 220 8.22 4.77 -22.69
CA GLY A 220 9.62 4.78 -23.15
C GLY A 220 10.55 5.69 -22.35
N TRP A 221 10.01 6.48 -21.41
CA TRP A 221 10.81 7.39 -20.56
C TRP A 221 11.25 6.70 -19.28
N THR A 222 12.42 7.05 -18.74
CA THR A 222 12.91 6.51 -17.46
C THR A 222 12.46 7.36 -16.26
N PRO A 223 12.00 6.76 -15.15
CA PRO A 223 11.56 7.48 -13.94
C PRO A 223 12.59 8.43 -13.34
N ASP A 224 13.89 8.12 -13.46
CA ASP A 224 14.98 8.95 -12.92
C ASP A 224 15.12 10.31 -13.61
N LEU A 225 14.60 10.44 -14.84
CA LEU A 225 14.50 11.73 -15.55
C LEU A 225 13.26 12.52 -15.11
N ILE A 226 12.38 11.90 -14.32
CA ILE A 226 11.02 12.37 -14.06
C ILE A 226 10.77 12.70 -12.58
N LEU A 227 11.56 12.18 -11.64
CA LEU A 227 11.38 12.44 -10.21
C LEU A 227 12.63 13.07 -9.57
N PRO A 228 12.53 14.14 -8.75
CA PRO A 228 11.40 15.05 -8.52
C PRO A 228 11.46 16.31 -9.42
N GLY A 229 10.30 16.78 -9.89
CA GLY A 229 10.18 18.07 -10.58
C GLY A 229 9.85 18.02 -12.08
N PHE A 230 9.59 16.84 -12.63
CA PHE A 230 9.14 16.74 -14.00
C PHE A 230 7.71 17.18 -14.16
N ASP A 231 7.51 18.03 -15.14
CA ASP A 231 6.20 18.50 -15.51
C ASP A 231 5.52 17.49 -16.44
N TRP A 232 4.56 16.75 -15.89
CA TRP A 232 3.77 15.76 -16.64
C TRP A 232 3.10 16.34 -17.90
N ARG A 233 2.86 17.66 -17.93
CA ARG A 233 2.31 18.37 -19.10
C ARG A 233 3.21 18.24 -20.34
N LEU A 234 4.52 18.04 -20.18
CA LEU A 234 5.47 17.89 -21.28
C LEU A 234 5.25 16.62 -22.11
N LEU A 235 4.57 15.62 -21.53
CA LEU A 235 4.23 14.39 -22.23
C LEU A 235 2.88 14.47 -22.93
N GLN A 236 2.12 15.56 -22.74
CA GLN A 236 0.77 15.71 -23.27
C GLN A 236 0.79 16.55 -24.54
N ASP A 237 -0.27 16.43 -25.35
CA ASP A 237 -0.56 17.45 -26.36
C ASP A 237 -0.88 18.81 -25.69
N GLU A 238 -0.79 19.88 -26.48
CA GLU A 238 -0.92 21.25 -25.97
C GLU A 238 -2.29 21.52 -25.31
N GLU A 239 -3.34 20.92 -25.86
CA GLU A 239 -4.71 21.05 -25.38
C GLU A 239 -4.92 20.36 -24.03
N ALA A 240 -4.41 19.13 -23.88
CA ALA A 240 -4.45 18.39 -22.62
C ALA A 240 -3.56 19.02 -21.56
N ALA A 241 -2.36 19.48 -21.94
CA ALA A 241 -1.45 20.20 -21.06
C ALA A 241 -2.09 21.46 -20.45
N ALA A 242 -2.84 22.23 -21.26
CA ALA A 242 -3.56 23.42 -20.81
C ALA A 242 -4.68 23.08 -19.81
N ARG A 243 -5.37 21.95 -19.99
CA ARG A 243 -6.45 21.51 -19.10
C ARG A 243 -5.98 20.78 -17.84
N ARG A 244 -4.69 20.40 -17.73
CA ARG A 244 -4.17 19.57 -16.64
C ARG A 244 -4.47 20.12 -15.24
N GLY A 245 -4.29 21.42 -15.02
CA GLY A 245 -4.57 22.03 -13.71
C GLY A 245 -6.06 21.98 -13.34
N ALA A 246 -6.95 22.24 -14.30
CA ALA A 246 -8.39 22.07 -14.10
C ALA A 246 -8.74 20.59 -13.86
N PHE A 247 -8.04 19.67 -14.54
CA PHE A 247 -8.21 18.25 -14.32
C PHE A 247 -7.91 17.84 -12.87
N MET A 248 -6.76 18.25 -12.34
CA MET A 248 -6.38 17.93 -10.97
C MET A 248 -7.30 18.60 -9.94
N ARG A 249 -7.67 19.86 -10.12
CA ARG A 249 -8.63 20.55 -9.22
C ARG A 249 -10.00 19.88 -9.23
N GLY A 250 -10.47 19.45 -10.40
CA GLY A 250 -11.71 18.68 -10.53
C GLY A 250 -11.66 17.37 -9.75
N ALA A 251 -10.53 16.65 -9.80
CA ALA A 251 -10.33 15.45 -8.98
C ALA A 251 -10.33 15.75 -7.48
N VAL A 252 -9.67 16.82 -7.04
CA VAL A 252 -9.66 17.24 -5.61
C VAL A 252 -11.07 17.59 -5.11
N GLN A 253 -11.87 18.28 -5.92
CA GLN A 253 -13.24 18.68 -5.55
C GLN A 253 -14.24 17.52 -5.65
N GLY A 254 -14.11 16.66 -6.66
CA GLY A 254 -15.04 15.56 -6.94
C GLY A 254 -14.64 14.21 -6.34
N GLY A 255 -13.47 14.13 -5.70
CA GLY A 255 -12.89 12.90 -5.15
C GLY A 255 -12.19 12.01 -6.18
N ALA A 256 -12.61 12.03 -7.45
CA ALA A 256 -11.92 11.37 -8.54
C ALA A 256 -12.25 12.01 -9.89
N MET A 257 -11.38 11.82 -10.89
CA MET A 257 -11.64 12.24 -12.26
C MET A 257 -10.95 11.37 -13.29
N THR A 258 -11.54 11.28 -14.48
CA THR A 258 -10.99 10.53 -15.63
C THR A 258 -10.93 11.43 -16.85
N SER A 259 -9.86 11.33 -17.64
CA SER A 259 -9.70 12.03 -18.91
C SER A 259 -8.95 11.16 -19.91
N GLU A 260 -9.25 11.34 -21.20
CA GLU A 260 -8.53 10.70 -22.29
C GLU A 260 -7.79 11.77 -23.11
N TYR A 261 -6.51 11.55 -23.39
CA TYR A 261 -5.66 12.49 -24.13
C TYR A 261 -4.53 11.77 -24.87
N ARG A 262 -3.79 12.50 -25.71
CA ARG A 262 -2.60 11.94 -26.36
C ARG A 262 -1.37 12.14 -25.49
N LEU A 263 -0.62 11.06 -25.31
CA LEU A 263 0.66 11.04 -24.61
C LEU A 263 1.80 10.78 -25.60
N ARG A 264 2.87 11.57 -25.50
CA ARG A 264 4.08 11.45 -26.31
C ARG A 264 5.05 10.46 -25.67
N ARG A 265 5.41 9.43 -26.43
CA ARG A 265 6.46 8.47 -26.05
C ARG A 265 7.86 9.05 -26.28
N ALA A 266 8.87 8.44 -25.67
CA ALA A 266 10.26 8.87 -25.79
C ALA A 266 10.81 8.78 -27.23
N ASP A 267 10.27 7.88 -28.05
CA ASP A 267 10.60 7.76 -29.48
C ASP A 267 9.93 8.85 -30.35
N GLY A 268 9.10 9.73 -29.75
CA GLY A 268 8.36 10.78 -30.42
C GLY A 268 7.01 10.36 -30.99
N SER A 269 6.65 9.07 -30.90
CA SER A 269 5.31 8.60 -31.26
C SER A 269 4.27 9.05 -30.24
N TRP A 270 3.00 9.01 -30.65
CA TRP A 270 1.88 9.39 -29.81
C TRP A 270 0.98 8.19 -29.57
N ILE A 271 0.51 8.04 -28.34
CA ILE A 271 -0.49 7.05 -27.95
C ILE A 271 -1.70 7.71 -27.33
N TRP A 272 -2.86 7.07 -27.45
CA TRP A 272 -4.03 7.47 -26.69
C TRP A 272 -3.94 6.86 -25.30
N VAL A 273 -4.14 7.69 -24.28
CA VAL A 273 -4.15 7.22 -22.90
C VAL A 273 -5.42 7.62 -22.19
N ARG A 274 -5.86 6.77 -21.27
CA ARG A 274 -6.87 7.09 -20.27
C ARG A 274 -6.18 7.29 -18.93
N ASP A 275 -6.32 8.48 -18.39
CA ASP A 275 -5.78 8.88 -17.10
C ASP A 275 -6.92 8.99 -16.10
N HIS A 276 -6.80 8.26 -15.00
CA HIS A 276 -7.72 8.31 -13.89
C HIS A 276 -6.97 8.71 -12.63
N VAL A 277 -7.51 9.68 -11.90
CA VAL A 277 -6.96 10.14 -10.62
C VAL A 277 -8.02 10.03 -9.55
N GLY A 278 -7.67 9.42 -8.44
CA GLY A 278 -8.46 9.40 -7.20
C GLY A 278 -7.74 10.11 -6.06
N VAL A 279 -8.51 10.77 -5.21
CA VAL A 279 -8.02 11.40 -3.98
C VAL A 279 -7.93 10.36 -2.86
N VAL A 280 -6.75 10.20 -2.29
CA VAL A 280 -6.49 9.31 -1.14
C VAL A 280 -6.81 10.04 0.16
N SER A 281 -6.32 11.26 0.30
CA SER A 281 -6.53 12.08 1.49
C SER A 281 -6.48 13.57 1.16
N LEU A 282 -7.30 14.38 1.83
CA LEU A 282 -7.22 15.84 1.75
C LEU A 282 -6.21 16.35 2.79
N LEU A 283 -5.35 17.26 2.36
CA LEU A 283 -4.30 17.86 3.18
C LEU A 283 -4.68 19.32 3.54
N PRO A 284 -4.09 19.89 4.62
CA PRO A 284 -4.29 21.29 4.95
C PRO A 284 -3.87 22.22 3.81
N GLY A 285 -4.58 23.34 3.64
CA GLY A 285 -4.25 24.35 2.62
C GLY A 285 -4.81 24.05 1.22
N GLY A 286 -5.73 23.11 1.07
CA GLY A 286 -6.36 22.77 -0.21
C GLY A 286 -5.55 21.79 -1.08
N ALA A 287 -4.46 21.27 -0.54
CA ALA A 287 -3.69 20.21 -1.17
C ALA A 287 -4.35 18.83 -0.97
N ALA A 288 -3.99 17.85 -1.79
CA ALA A 288 -4.48 16.48 -1.68
C ALA A 288 -3.39 15.47 -2.03
N GLU A 289 -3.40 14.34 -1.34
CA GLU A 289 -2.68 13.15 -1.76
C GLU A 289 -3.54 12.38 -2.76
N VAL A 290 -2.94 12.02 -3.90
CA VAL A 290 -3.64 11.37 -5.00
C VAL A 290 -2.92 10.12 -5.45
N ILE A 291 -3.71 9.17 -5.96
CA ILE A 291 -3.23 8.01 -6.70
C ILE A 291 -3.92 8.00 -8.05
N GLY A 292 -3.16 7.77 -9.11
CA GLY A 292 -3.69 7.70 -10.45
C GLY A 292 -3.13 6.55 -11.25
N TYR A 293 -3.79 6.25 -12.36
CA TYR A 293 -3.26 5.35 -13.36
C TYR A 293 -3.44 5.91 -14.77
N VAL A 294 -2.48 5.61 -15.66
CA VAL A 294 -2.50 5.94 -17.08
C VAL A 294 -2.43 4.65 -17.89
N ALA A 295 -3.52 4.30 -18.57
CA ALA A 295 -3.62 3.12 -19.41
C ALA A 295 -3.50 3.49 -20.90
N ASP A 296 -2.76 2.71 -21.69
CA ASP A 296 -2.71 2.85 -23.15
C ASP A 296 -3.97 2.24 -23.77
N ILE A 297 -4.81 3.08 -24.36
CA ILE A 297 -6.10 2.70 -24.96
C ILE A 297 -6.03 2.68 -26.49
N SER A 298 -4.83 2.76 -27.09
CA SER A 298 -4.67 2.84 -28.55
C SER A 298 -5.26 1.61 -29.25
N ALA A 299 -4.99 0.41 -28.71
CA ALA A 299 -5.54 -0.84 -29.25
C ALA A 299 -7.07 -0.92 -29.10
N GLU A 300 -7.62 -0.42 -27.98
CA GLU A 300 -9.07 -0.37 -27.73
C GLU A 300 -9.76 0.51 -28.78
N ARG A 301 -9.20 1.71 -29.03
CA ARG A 301 -9.73 2.63 -30.04
C ARG A 301 -9.62 2.05 -31.46
N ASP A 302 -8.53 1.38 -31.79
CA ASP A 302 -8.36 0.71 -33.08
C ASP A 302 -9.40 -0.40 -33.31
N VAL A 303 -9.66 -1.21 -32.29
CA VAL A 303 -10.69 -2.26 -32.34
C VAL A 303 -12.07 -1.63 -32.48
N GLN A 304 -12.37 -0.57 -31.74
CA GLN A 304 -13.65 0.12 -31.82
C GLN A 304 -13.87 0.74 -33.21
N ALA A 305 -12.86 1.43 -33.76
CA ALA A 305 -12.92 1.99 -35.11
C ALA A 305 -13.12 0.90 -36.17
N LYS A 306 -12.43 -0.24 -36.05
CA LYS A 306 -12.62 -1.40 -36.94
C LYS A 306 -13.99 -2.04 -36.79
N ALA A 307 -14.52 -2.14 -35.57
CA ALA A 307 -15.85 -2.68 -35.31
C ALA A 307 -16.95 -1.80 -35.91
N GLU A 308 -16.84 -0.48 -35.77
CA GLU A 308 -17.75 0.48 -36.40
C GLU A 308 -17.69 0.40 -37.93
N ALA A 309 -16.47 0.31 -38.50
CA ALA A 309 -16.29 0.13 -39.94
C ALA A 309 -16.89 -1.19 -40.44
N ASN A 310 -16.64 -2.30 -39.74
CA ASN A 310 -17.18 -3.62 -40.09
C ASN A 310 -18.70 -3.69 -39.92
N GLY A 311 -19.26 -3.03 -38.91
CA GLY A 311 -20.71 -2.94 -38.72
C GLY A 311 -21.39 -2.25 -39.91
N ARG A 312 -20.81 -1.16 -40.42
CA ARG A 312 -21.32 -0.49 -41.63
C ARG A 312 -21.22 -1.38 -42.87
N LEU A 313 -20.14 -2.14 -43.02
CA LEU A 313 -19.96 -3.09 -44.12
C LEU A 313 -20.92 -4.29 -44.04
N ALA A 314 -21.24 -4.76 -42.83
CA ALA A 314 -22.20 -5.85 -42.62
C ALA A 314 -23.62 -5.42 -43.04
N VAL A 315 -24.04 -4.20 -42.66
CA VAL A 315 -25.31 -3.61 -43.12
C VAL A 315 -25.34 -3.47 -44.64
N LEU A 316 -24.23 -3.02 -45.26
CA LEU A 316 -24.11 -2.97 -46.71
C LEU A 316 -24.23 -4.36 -47.37
N GLY A 317 -23.64 -5.38 -46.76
CA GLY A 317 -23.67 -6.77 -47.23
C GLY A 317 -25.05 -7.42 -47.14
N GLU A 318 -25.76 -7.22 -46.04
CA GLU A 318 -27.14 -7.72 -45.84
C GLU A 318 -28.12 -7.13 -46.87
N MET A 319 -27.85 -5.91 -47.33
CA MET A 319 -28.73 -5.15 -48.22
C MET A 319 -28.28 -5.15 -49.69
N ALA A 320 -27.26 -5.94 -50.04
CA ALA A 320 -26.72 -6.05 -51.40
C ALA A 320 -27.80 -6.43 -52.44
N THR A 321 -28.77 -7.26 -52.06
CA THR A 321 -29.89 -7.67 -52.93
C THR A 321 -30.82 -6.49 -53.27
N GLY A 322 -31.10 -5.61 -52.30
CA GLY A 322 -31.93 -4.42 -52.50
C GLY A 322 -31.23 -3.38 -53.39
N LEU A 323 -29.93 -3.18 -53.19
CA LEU A 323 -29.10 -2.29 -54.01
C LEU A 323 -28.97 -2.79 -55.45
N ALA A 324 -28.74 -4.09 -55.64
CA ALA A 324 -28.72 -4.68 -56.96
C ALA A 324 -30.07 -4.47 -57.67
N HIS A 325 -31.19 -4.60 -56.95
CA HIS A 325 -32.51 -4.33 -57.50
C HIS A 325 -32.68 -2.86 -57.91
N GLU A 326 -32.32 -1.91 -57.05
CA GLU A 326 -32.44 -0.48 -57.33
C GLU A 326 -31.52 0.01 -58.46
N LEU A 327 -30.34 -0.59 -58.65
CA LEU A 327 -29.46 -0.29 -59.78
C LEU A 327 -29.93 -0.95 -61.09
N ASN A 328 -30.46 -2.17 -61.02
CA ASN A 328 -30.95 -2.88 -62.20
C ASN A 328 -32.20 -2.22 -62.81
N GLN A 329 -33.02 -1.53 -62.02
CA GLN A 329 -34.20 -0.80 -62.49
C GLN A 329 -33.88 0.29 -63.53
N PRO A 330 -33.07 1.33 -63.23
CA PRO A 330 -32.73 2.36 -64.21
C PRO A 330 -31.97 1.78 -65.40
N LEU A 331 -31.09 0.80 -65.20
CA LEU A 331 -30.38 0.10 -66.29
C LEU A 331 -31.34 -0.59 -67.26
N SER A 332 -32.35 -1.29 -66.74
CA SER A 332 -33.38 -1.96 -67.56
C SER A 332 -34.20 -0.97 -68.37
N VAL A 333 -34.57 0.17 -67.78
CA VAL A 333 -35.29 1.24 -68.47
C VAL A 333 -34.44 1.88 -69.56
N MET A 334 -33.14 2.10 -69.30
CA MET A 334 -32.20 2.63 -70.30
C MET A 334 -32.06 1.67 -71.50
N LEU A 335 -31.90 0.38 -71.24
CA LEU A 335 -31.79 -0.66 -72.27
C LEU A 335 -33.07 -0.71 -73.13
N LEU A 336 -34.25 -0.72 -72.51
CA LEU A 336 -35.52 -0.75 -73.24
C LEU A 336 -35.75 0.52 -74.06
N ALA A 337 -35.44 1.70 -73.51
CA ALA A 337 -35.56 2.97 -74.23
C ALA A 337 -34.61 3.02 -75.43
N SER A 338 -33.39 2.49 -75.28
CA SER A 338 -32.40 2.40 -76.35
C SER A 338 -32.85 1.44 -77.46
N ASP A 339 -33.32 0.23 -77.12
CA ASP A 339 -33.80 -0.75 -78.10
C ASP A 339 -35.03 -0.22 -78.86
N ASN A 340 -35.98 0.42 -78.16
CA ASN A 340 -37.15 1.03 -78.78
C ASN A 340 -36.78 2.22 -79.69
N ALA A 341 -35.78 3.02 -79.31
CA ALA A 341 -35.30 4.10 -80.16
C ALA A 341 -34.66 3.56 -81.45
N ARG A 342 -33.86 2.49 -81.34
CA ARG A 342 -33.27 1.79 -82.50
C ARG A 342 -34.35 1.24 -83.42
N ARG A 343 -35.31 0.46 -82.90
CA ARG A 343 -36.39 -0.12 -83.71
C ARG A 343 -37.25 0.94 -84.39
N ALA A 344 -37.54 2.05 -83.71
CA ALA A 344 -38.32 3.14 -84.30
C ALA A 344 -37.59 3.82 -85.47
N LEU A 345 -36.28 3.98 -85.38
CA LEU A 345 -35.43 4.45 -86.49
C LEU A 345 -35.40 3.46 -87.65
N GLU A 346 -35.28 2.16 -87.37
CA GLU A 346 -35.30 1.10 -88.39
C GLU A 346 -36.66 1.02 -89.11
N SER A 347 -37.78 1.20 -88.39
CA SER A 347 -39.12 1.06 -88.95
C SER A 347 -39.65 2.32 -89.62
N HIS A 348 -39.27 3.51 -89.16
CA HIS A 348 -39.90 4.78 -89.56
C HIS A 348 -38.90 5.87 -90.01
N GLY A 349 -37.60 5.57 -90.04
CA GLY A 349 -36.56 6.47 -90.56
C GLY A 349 -36.57 7.84 -89.89
N GLN A 350 -36.52 8.91 -90.70
CA GLN A 350 -36.49 10.30 -90.19
C GLN A 350 -37.76 10.71 -89.43
N ALA A 351 -38.91 10.09 -89.69
CA ALA A 351 -40.16 10.43 -89.00
C ALA A 351 -40.15 10.05 -87.50
N ALA A 352 -39.27 9.14 -87.08
CA ALA A 352 -39.13 8.73 -85.68
C ALA A 352 -38.25 9.67 -84.82
N ILE A 353 -37.54 10.63 -85.42
CA ILE A 353 -36.54 11.47 -84.73
C ILE A 353 -37.09 12.14 -83.46
N PRO A 354 -38.30 12.76 -83.45
CA PRO A 354 -38.85 13.36 -82.23
C PRO A 354 -39.06 12.36 -81.09
N GLY A 355 -39.56 11.16 -81.42
CA GLY A 355 -39.79 10.08 -80.45
C GLY A 355 -38.48 9.45 -79.94
N VAL A 356 -37.43 9.45 -80.76
CA VAL A 356 -36.07 9.02 -80.39
C VAL A 356 -35.44 10.02 -79.43
N LEU A 357 -35.52 11.32 -79.69
CA LEU A 357 -34.99 12.35 -78.80
C LEU A 357 -35.62 12.25 -77.40
N GLN A 358 -36.94 12.05 -77.31
CA GLN A 358 -37.63 11.84 -76.03
C GLN A 358 -37.13 10.58 -75.28
N ARG A 359 -36.73 9.52 -76.01
CA ARG A 359 -36.16 8.30 -75.41
C ARG A 359 -34.72 8.52 -74.93
N LEU A 360 -33.93 9.29 -75.67
CA LEU A 360 -32.59 9.70 -75.24
C LEU A 360 -32.64 10.55 -73.98
N ASP A 361 -33.58 11.49 -73.87
CA ASP A 361 -33.81 12.25 -72.64
C ASP A 361 -34.18 11.33 -71.47
N ARG A 362 -35.02 10.32 -71.72
CA ARG A 362 -35.37 9.31 -70.71
C ARG A 362 -34.15 8.51 -70.27
N ILE A 363 -33.24 8.15 -71.17
CA ILE A 363 -31.97 7.47 -70.86
C ILE A 363 -31.08 8.38 -70.01
N ALA A 364 -30.90 9.64 -70.41
CA ALA A 364 -30.08 10.61 -69.67
C ALA A 364 -30.58 10.80 -68.24
N ASN A 365 -31.91 10.91 -68.06
CA ASN A 365 -32.53 11.02 -66.74
C ASN A 365 -32.32 9.77 -65.87
N GLN A 366 -32.43 8.56 -66.44
CA GLN A 366 -32.14 7.33 -65.69
C GLN A 366 -30.66 7.16 -65.37
N ALA A 367 -29.76 7.62 -66.24
CA ALA A 367 -28.31 7.61 -65.98
C ALA A 367 -27.95 8.57 -64.83
N ALA A 368 -28.55 9.77 -64.81
CA ALA A 368 -28.41 10.71 -63.70
C ALA A 368 -28.91 10.11 -62.37
N ARG A 369 -30.04 9.37 -62.41
CA ARG A 369 -30.57 8.66 -61.25
C ARG A 369 -29.63 7.56 -60.75
N ALA A 370 -29.11 6.72 -61.65
CA ALA A 370 -28.14 5.69 -61.29
C ALA A 370 -26.88 6.28 -60.66
N ARG A 371 -26.39 7.41 -61.19
CA ARG A 371 -25.25 8.14 -60.63
C ARG A 371 -25.51 8.61 -59.20
N SER A 372 -26.68 9.20 -58.92
CA SER A 372 -27.06 9.62 -57.56
C SER A 372 -27.10 8.45 -56.56
N ILE A 373 -27.59 7.28 -56.98
CA ILE A 373 -27.57 6.06 -56.13
C ILE A 373 -26.13 5.65 -55.81
N VAL A 374 -25.24 5.65 -56.80
CA VAL A 374 -23.82 5.32 -56.63
C VAL A 374 -23.10 6.34 -55.75
N ASP A 375 -23.38 7.63 -55.91
CA ASP A 375 -22.76 8.69 -55.11
C ASP A 375 -23.19 8.58 -53.63
N HIS A 376 -24.46 8.28 -53.34
CA HIS A 376 -24.92 8.02 -51.97
C HIS A 376 -24.26 6.78 -51.34
N LEU A 377 -24.09 5.69 -52.11
CA LEU A 377 -23.37 4.49 -51.66
C LEU A 377 -21.90 4.79 -51.36
N ARG A 378 -21.26 5.61 -52.20
CA ARG A 378 -19.85 5.98 -52.05
C ARG A 378 -19.63 6.83 -50.80
N ILE A 379 -20.57 7.70 -50.44
CA ILE A 379 -20.53 8.48 -49.18
C ILE A 379 -20.67 7.56 -47.97
N PHE A 380 -21.58 6.56 -48.01
CA PHE A 380 -21.72 5.59 -46.93
C PHE A 380 -20.49 4.68 -46.76
N GLY A 381 -19.81 4.35 -47.87
CA GLY A 381 -18.64 3.48 -47.90
C GLY A 381 -17.27 4.17 -47.75
N ARG A 382 -17.16 5.49 -48.00
CA ARG A 382 -15.87 6.21 -47.87
C ARG A 382 -15.69 6.82 -46.50
N ALA A 383 -14.71 6.28 -45.79
CA ALA A 383 -13.99 6.98 -44.73
C ALA A 383 -13.05 8.04 -45.36
N GLU A 384 -13.56 9.20 -45.75
CA GLU A 384 -12.75 10.42 -45.69
C GLU A 384 -13.44 11.33 -44.67
N ALA A 385 -13.02 11.14 -43.42
CA ALA A 385 -13.35 12.02 -42.32
C ALA A 385 -12.72 13.38 -42.61
N ALA A 386 -13.48 14.28 -43.24
CA ALA A 386 -13.20 15.69 -43.10
C ALA A 386 -13.37 16.00 -41.60
N GLU A 387 -12.27 16.30 -40.92
CA GLU A 387 -12.32 16.61 -39.49
C GLU A 387 -13.24 17.81 -39.25
N PRO A 388 -14.16 17.72 -38.28
CA PRO A 388 -14.97 18.85 -37.88
C PRO A 388 -14.07 20.01 -37.43
N ARG A 389 -14.30 21.20 -37.95
CA ARG A 389 -13.55 22.41 -37.61
C ARG A 389 -14.51 23.57 -37.37
N ALA A 390 -14.00 24.67 -36.84
CA ALA A 390 -14.78 25.90 -36.73
C ALA A 390 -15.15 26.41 -38.14
N ILE A 391 -16.45 26.47 -38.45
CA ILE A 391 -16.97 27.02 -39.71
C ILE A 391 -18.14 27.98 -39.46
N VAL A 392 -18.38 28.88 -40.41
CA VAL A 392 -19.55 29.76 -40.39
C VAL A 392 -20.73 29.04 -41.06
N LEU A 393 -21.83 28.88 -40.33
CA LEU A 393 -23.03 28.16 -40.83
C LEU A 393 -23.59 28.77 -42.13
N ALA A 394 -23.51 30.09 -42.28
CA ALA A 394 -23.96 30.79 -43.48
C ALA A 394 -23.23 30.33 -44.76
N ASP A 395 -21.96 29.94 -44.66
CA ASP A 395 -21.18 29.46 -45.81
C ASP A 395 -21.70 28.10 -46.31
N ALA A 396 -21.99 27.18 -45.38
CA ALA A 396 -22.56 25.88 -45.72
C ALA A 396 -23.97 26.01 -46.33
N VAL A 397 -24.77 26.94 -45.82
CA VAL A 397 -26.10 27.24 -46.38
C VAL A 397 -25.95 27.83 -47.79
N ALA A 398 -25.03 28.77 -48.00
CA ALA A 398 -24.77 29.34 -49.32
C ALA A 398 -24.32 28.28 -50.33
N GLY A 399 -23.40 27.39 -49.95
CA GLY A 399 -22.94 26.28 -50.80
C GLY A 399 -24.08 25.34 -51.22
N ALA A 400 -24.94 24.95 -50.27
CA ALA A 400 -26.10 24.11 -50.55
C ALA A 400 -27.12 24.81 -51.50
N LEU A 401 -27.29 26.12 -51.35
CA LEU A 401 -28.21 26.92 -52.17
C LEU A 401 -27.70 27.14 -53.59
N VAL A 402 -26.39 27.20 -53.81
CA VAL A 402 -25.82 27.21 -55.18
C VAL A 402 -26.23 25.96 -55.95
N LEU A 403 -26.23 24.80 -55.30
CA LEU A 403 -26.55 23.51 -55.93
C LEU A 403 -28.05 23.30 -56.15
N THR A 404 -28.89 23.77 -55.23
CA THR A 404 -30.34 23.41 -55.21
C THR A 404 -31.28 24.57 -55.49
N GLY A 405 -30.86 25.81 -55.23
CA GLY A 405 -31.73 26.98 -55.26
C GLY A 405 -32.34 27.27 -56.64
N GLY A 406 -31.60 27.02 -57.72
CA GLY A 406 -32.13 27.15 -59.08
C GLY A 406 -33.29 26.20 -59.35
N ALA A 407 -33.14 24.93 -58.97
CA ALA A 407 -34.17 23.91 -59.13
C ALA A 407 -35.43 24.20 -58.30
N ILE A 408 -35.25 24.69 -57.06
CA ILE A 408 -36.35 25.08 -56.16
C ILE A 408 -37.16 26.24 -56.76
N ARG A 409 -36.48 27.30 -57.22
CA ARG A 409 -37.16 28.45 -57.84
C ARG A 409 -37.86 28.09 -59.15
N SER A 410 -37.25 27.24 -59.97
CA SER A 410 -37.89 26.77 -61.21
C SER A 410 -39.15 25.93 -60.98
N ALA A 411 -39.29 25.34 -59.78
CA ALA A 411 -40.49 24.61 -59.37
C ALA A 411 -41.58 25.54 -58.80
N GLY A 412 -41.40 26.87 -58.81
CA GLY A 412 -42.36 27.85 -58.31
C GLY A 412 -42.42 27.96 -56.79
N ILE A 413 -41.44 27.41 -56.08
CA ILE A 413 -41.37 27.37 -54.62
C ILE A 413 -40.68 28.64 -54.11
N GLN A 414 -41.33 29.34 -53.18
CA GLN A 414 -40.74 30.47 -52.45
C GLN A 414 -39.66 29.95 -51.49
N LEU A 415 -38.48 30.57 -51.53
CA LEU A 415 -37.35 30.20 -50.69
C LEU A 415 -36.97 31.40 -49.81
N ASP A 416 -37.21 31.28 -48.51
CA ASP A 416 -36.93 32.32 -47.52
C ASP A 416 -35.72 31.91 -46.67
N VAL A 417 -34.64 32.70 -46.70
CA VAL A 417 -33.38 32.38 -46.01
C VAL A 417 -33.07 33.48 -45.00
N ALA A 418 -33.07 33.12 -43.72
CA ALA A 418 -32.77 33.98 -42.59
C ALA A 418 -31.67 33.33 -41.73
N VAL A 419 -30.45 33.28 -42.27
CA VAL A 419 -29.26 32.75 -41.58
C VAL A 419 -28.24 33.87 -41.49
N PRO A 420 -28.18 34.60 -40.36
CA PRO A 420 -27.26 35.72 -40.20
C PRO A 420 -25.79 35.26 -40.27
N PRO A 421 -24.91 35.95 -41.01
CA PRO A 421 -23.47 35.65 -41.00
C PRO A 421 -22.80 35.99 -39.65
N THR A 422 -23.51 36.70 -38.76
CA THR A 422 -23.07 37.08 -37.42
C THR A 422 -23.28 35.98 -36.37
N LEU A 423 -23.82 34.82 -36.76
CA LEU A 423 -23.94 33.68 -35.84
C LEU A 423 -22.54 33.19 -35.41
N PRO A 424 -22.38 32.67 -34.18
CA PRO A 424 -21.14 32.05 -33.76
C PRO A 424 -20.71 30.93 -34.70
N ALA A 425 -19.40 30.73 -34.84
CA ALA A 425 -18.87 29.59 -35.59
C ALA A 425 -19.33 28.27 -34.93
N ILE A 426 -19.51 27.24 -35.74
CA ILE A 426 -19.94 25.90 -35.30
C ILE A 426 -18.84 24.88 -35.56
N VAL A 427 -18.81 23.80 -34.78
CA VAL A 427 -17.91 22.66 -35.03
C VAL A 427 -18.57 21.74 -36.06
N ALA A 428 -18.11 21.78 -37.32
CA ALA A 428 -18.62 20.94 -38.39
C ALA A 428 -17.62 20.82 -39.56
N ALA A 429 -17.84 19.83 -40.44
CA ALA A 429 -17.15 19.75 -41.71
C ALA A 429 -18.01 20.40 -42.81
N LEU A 430 -17.46 21.38 -43.53
CA LEU A 430 -18.20 22.19 -44.50
C LEU A 430 -18.93 21.36 -45.56
N VAL A 431 -18.20 20.51 -46.29
CA VAL A 431 -18.77 19.72 -47.40
C VAL A 431 -19.82 18.68 -46.94
N PRO A 432 -19.58 17.88 -45.86
CA PRO A 432 -20.63 16.98 -45.35
C PRO A 432 -21.86 17.72 -44.81
N LEU A 433 -21.69 18.92 -44.24
CA LEU A 433 -22.81 19.76 -43.81
C LEU A 433 -23.60 20.31 -45.00
N GLU A 434 -22.92 20.84 -46.02
CA GLU A 434 -23.55 21.28 -47.28
C GLU A 434 -24.41 20.15 -47.88
N GLN A 435 -23.87 18.93 -47.93
CA GLN A 435 -24.59 17.77 -48.44
C GLN A 435 -25.83 17.42 -47.58
N THR A 436 -25.71 17.56 -46.26
CA THR A 436 -26.85 17.37 -45.35
C THR A 436 -27.94 18.39 -45.64
N ILE A 437 -27.59 19.66 -45.83
CA ILE A 437 -28.55 20.72 -46.18
C ILE A 437 -29.16 20.47 -47.56
N VAL A 438 -28.37 20.09 -48.56
CA VAL A 438 -28.85 19.69 -49.89
C VAL A 438 -29.88 18.57 -49.80
N ASN A 439 -29.63 17.54 -48.99
CA ASN A 439 -30.56 16.42 -48.81
C ASN A 439 -31.92 16.89 -48.23
N LEU A 440 -31.89 17.79 -47.24
CA LEU A 440 -33.11 18.35 -46.64
C LEU A 440 -33.87 19.23 -47.63
N LEU A 441 -33.17 20.08 -48.39
CA LEU A 441 -33.79 20.96 -49.39
C LEU A 441 -34.42 20.18 -50.56
N VAL A 442 -33.76 19.12 -51.02
CA VAL A 442 -34.31 18.22 -52.04
C VAL A 442 -35.54 17.48 -51.50
N ASN A 443 -35.49 17.01 -50.25
CA ASN A 443 -36.64 16.37 -49.61
C ASN A 443 -37.83 17.31 -49.48
N ALA A 444 -37.61 18.56 -49.02
CA ALA A 444 -38.62 19.60 -48.92
C ALA A 444 -39.27 19.93 -50.28
N ARG A 445 -38.44 20.13 -51.32
CA ARG A 445 -38.92 20.36 -52.69
C ARG A 445 -39.78 19.20 -53.19
N ASP A 446 -39.33 17.97 -53.00
CA ASP A 446 -40.04 16.78 -53.47
C ASP A 446 -41.37 16.59 -52.72
N ALA A 447 -41.42 16.86 -51.42
CA ALA A 447 -42.65 16.84 -50.63
C ALA A 447 -43.66 17.86 -51.17
N ILE A 448 -43.19 19.09 -51.43
CA ILE A 448 -43.99 20.16 -52.03
C ILE A 448 -44.50 19.79 -53.44
N ALA A 449 -43.66 19.17 -54.27
CA ALA A 449 -44.02 18.78 -55.63
C ALA A 449 -44.98 17.57 -55.69
N GLY A 450 -44.90 16.65 -54.71
CA GLY A 450 -45.73 15.44 -54.64
C GLY A 450 -47.22 15.70 -54.40
N GLN A 451 -47.59 16.89 -53.94
CA GLN A 451 -48.97 17.25 -53.58
C GLN A 451 -49.84 17.72 -54.78
N GLY A 452 -49.25 18.01 -55.95
CA GLY A 452 -50.00 18.37 -57.17
C GLY A 452 -50.93 19.60 -57.05
N VAL A 453 -51.87 19.73 -57.99
CA VAL A 453 -52.83 20.87 -58.16
C VAL A 453 -53.83 21.01 -57.00
N ALA A 454 -53.75 20.16 -55.97
CA ALA A 454 -54.66 20.16 -54.82
C ALA A 454 -54.36 21.28 -53.79
N ARG A 455 -53.36 22.12 -54.03
CA ARG A 455 -52.86 23.09 -53.06
C ARG A 455 -53.40 24.49 -53.30
N GLN A 456 -54.03 25.08 -52.28
CA GLN A 456 -54.48 26.48 -52.33
C GLN A 456 -53.37 27.50 -52.02
N GLU A 457 -52.27 27.07 -51.38
CA GLU A 457 -51.15 27.93 -51.00
C GLU A 457 -49.88 27.66 -51.82
N GLN A 458 -49.07 28.70 -52.03
CA GLN A 458 -47.78 28.61 -52.70
C GLN A 458 -46.79 27.78 -51.87
N GLY A 459 -46.04 26.89 -52.53
CA GLY A 459 -44.99 26.10 -51.86
C GLY A 459 -43.91 27.02 -51.29
N ARG A 460 -43.48 26.78 -50.05
CA ARG A 460 -42.49 27.60 -49.34
C ARG A 460 -41.52 26.72 -48.56
N ILE A 461 -40.24 27.06 -48.64
CA ILE A 461 -39.15 26.48 -47.86
C ILE A 461 -38.46 27.61 -47.10
N THR A 462 -38.30 27.46 -45.79
CA THR A 462 -37.69 28.45 -44.91
C THR A 462 -36.46 27.88 -44.22
N LEU A 463 -35.34 28.59 -44.28
CA LEU A 463 -34.13 28.28 -43.52
C LEU A 463 -33.89 29.38 -42.49
N VAL A 464 -33.85 29.03 -41.20
CA VAL A 464 -33.61 30.00 -40.12
C VAL A 464 -32.42 29.54 -39.29
N GLY A 465 -31.44 30.42 -39.12
CA GLY A 465 -30.31 30.22 -38.22
C GLY A 465 -30.48 31.06 -36.96
N ALA A 466 -30.41 30.42 -35.78
CA ALA A 466 -30.50 31.08 -34.49
C ALA A 466 -29.43 30.57 -33.53
N SER A 467 -29.12 31.35 -32.49
CA SER A 467 -28.26 30.94 -31.37
C SER A 467 -28.99 31.17 -30.07
N ASP A 468 -28.97 30.19 -29.17
CA ASP A 468 -29.58 30.27 -27.83
C ASP A 468 -28.55 30.61 -26.73
N GLY A 469 -27.29 30.89 -27.12
CA GLY A 469 -26.16 31.17 -26.22
C GLY A 469 -25.27 29.96 -25.95
N ASP A 470 -25.83 28.75 -26.00
CA ASP A 470 -25.10 27.50 -25.76
C ASP A 470 -24.91 26.67 -27.05
N ALA A 471 -25.79 26.87 -28.04
CA ALA A 471 -25.78 26.17 -29.31
C ALA A 471 -26.23 27.08 -30.47
N VAL A 472 -25.82 26.71 -31.68
CA VAL A 472 -26.38 27.25 -32.92
C VAL A 472 -27.35 26.24 -33.51
N THR A 473 -28.51 26.70 -33.93
CA THR A 473 -29.56 25.88 -34.52
C THR A 473 -29.87 26.34 -35.95
N LEU A 474 -29.88 25.39 -36.89
CA LEU A 474 -30.42 25.58 -38.23
C LEU A 474 -31.76 24.86 -38.33
N THR A 475 -32.82 25.62 -38.57
CA THR A 475 -34.16 25.11 -38.84
C THR A 475 -34.42 25.12 -40.34
N VAL A 476 -34.77 23.97 -40.92
CA VAL A 476 -35.20 23.82 -42.31
C VAL A 476 -36.67 23.40 -42.30
N ALA A 477 -37.56 24.31 -42.67
CA ALA A 477 -39.01 24.09 -42.66
C ALA A 477 -39.59 24.11 -44.08
N ASP A 478 -40.54 23.22 -44.35
CA ASP A 478 -41.33 23.21 -45.57
C ASP A 478 -42.81 23.08 -45.24
N ASN A 479 -43.68 23.43 -46.19
CA ASN A 479 -45.13 23.27 -46.05
C ASN A 479 -45.69 22.03 -46.78
N GLY A 480 -44.86 21.05 -47.16
CA GLY A 480 -45.11 20.00 -48.16
C GLY A 480 -46.00 18.81 -47.78
N GLY A 481 -46.82 18.92 -46.73
CA GLY A 481 -47.74 17.88 -46.26
C GLY A 481 -47.37 17.23 -44.92
N GLY A 482 -46.22 17.59 -44.35
CA GLY A 482 -45.71 17.03 -43.10
C GLY A 482 -45.37 15.53 -43.16
N ILE A 483 -44.89 15.02 -42.03
CA ILE A 483 -44.60 13.60 -41.83
C ILE A 483 -45.62 13.02 -40.83
N PRO A 484 -46.31 11.91 -41.14
CA PRO A 484 -47.24 11.29 -40.20
C PRO A 484 -46.54 10.89 -38.90
N GLU A 485 -47.20 11.10 -37.76
CA GLU A 485 -46.59 10.91 -36.44
C GLU A 485 -46.08 9.48 -36.20
N ALA A 486 -46.79 8.48 -36.75
CA ALA A 486 -46.41 7.07 -36.68
C ALA A 486 -45.06 6.73 -37.34
N VAL A 487 -44.56 7.58 -38.25
CA VAL A 487 -43.31 7.35 -38.97
C VAL A 487 -42.19 8.32 -38.60
N LEU A 488 -42.46 9.38 -37.83
CA LEU A 488 -41.46 10.38 -37.39
C LEU A 488 -40.25 9.74 -36.69
N GLN A 489 -40.46 8.68 -35.91
CA GLN A 489 -39.36 8.00 -35.21
C GLN A 489 -38.48 7.16 -36.15
N ARG A 490 -38.98 6.81 -37.33
CA ARG A 490 -38.35 5.90 -38.28
C ARG A 490 -37.72 6.61 -39.48
N VAL A 491 -37.93 7.92 -39.63
CA VAL A 491 -37.42 8.68 -40.79
C VAL A 491 -35.90 8.71 -40.91
N PHE A 492 -35.20 8.46 -39.80
CA PHE A 492 -33.74 8.38 -39.75
C PHE A 492 -33.22 6.93 -39.89
N GLU A 493 -34.11 5.93 -39.97
CA GLU A 493 -33.73 4.55 -40.27
C GLU A 493 -33.17 4.48 -41.72
N PRO A 494 -32.05 3.78 -41.96
CA PRO A 494 -31.54 3.57 -43.31
C PRO A 494 -32.59 2.95 -44.23
N PHE A 495 -32.68 3.46 -45.47
CA PHE A 495 -33.59 2.98 -46.52
C PHE A 495 -35.10 3.16 -46.22
N PHE A 496 -35.46 3.82 -45.12
CA PHE A 496 -36.84 4.18 -44.85
C PHE A 496 -37.28 5.33 -45.77
N THR A 497 -38.31 5.10 -46.58
CA THR A 497 -38.92 6.15 -47.41
C THR A 497 -40.42 5.94 -47.54
N THR A 498 -41.16 7.04 -47.55
CA THR A 498 -42.61 7.07 -47.81
C THR A 498 -42.92 7.37 -49.29
N LYS A 499 -41.90 7.59 -50.12
CA LYS A 499 -42.04 7.85 -51.55
C LYS A 499 -42.31 6.55 -52.32
N GLU A 500 -42.99 6.63 -53.47
CA GLU A 500 -43.19 5.47 -54.37
C GLU A 500 -41.86 4.77 -54.69
N VAL A 501 -41.92 3.46 -54.87
CA VAL A 501 -40.75 2.61 -55.14
C VAL A 501 -39.91 3.21 -56.28
N GLY A 502 -38.68 3.61 -55.93
CA GLY A 502 -37.72 4.21 -56.84
C GLY A 502 -37.63 5.76 -56.85
N LYS A 503 -38.54 6.48 -56.20
CA LYS A 503 -38.47 7.96 -56.10
C LYS A 503 -37.68 8.46 -54.87
N GLY A 504 -37.21 7.57 -54.00
CA GLY A 504 -36.36 7.91 -52.87
C GLY A 504 -35.51 6.71 -52.45
N THR A 505 -34.24 6.95 -52.11
CA THR A 505 -33.30 5.90 -51.67
C THR A 505 -33.43 5.59 -50.18
N GLY A 506 -34.16 6.41 -49.42
CA GLY A 506 -34.27 6.31 -47.95
C GLY A 506 -32.94 6.49 -47.19
N LEU A 507 -31.85 6.84 -47.89
CA LEU A 507 -30.52 7.01 -47.31
C LEU A 507 -30.22 8.46 -46.90
N GLY A 508 -30.91 9.44 -47.48
CA GLY A 508 -30.58 10.85 -47.27
C GLY A 508 -30.68 11.32 -45.82
N LEU A 509 -31.72 10.90 -45.10
CA LEU A 509 -31.96 11.30 -43.69
C LEU A 509 -31.11 10.49 -42.70
N SER A 510 -30.85 9.21 -42.97
CA SER A 510 -29.93 8.42 -42.14
C SER A 510 -28.49 8.93 -42.26
N ILE A 511 -28.07 9.36 -43.45
CA ILE A 511 -26.79 10.05 -43.66
C ILE A 511 -26.78 11.37 -42.89
N ALA A 512 -27.81 12.21 -43.02
CA ALA A 512 -27.93 13.47 -42.26
C ALA A 512 -27.80 13.25 -40.75
N TYR A 513 -28.46 12.20 -40.22
CA TYR A 513 -28.37 11.82 -38.81
C TYR A 513 -26.95 11.44 -38.40
N SER A 514 -26.29 10.56 -39.16
CA SER A 514 -24.92 10.13 -38.87
C SER A 514 -23.91 11.27 -38.96
N THR A 515 -24.07 12.17 -39.94
CA THR A 515 -23.24 13.37 -40.11
C THR A 515 -23.37 14.30 -38.91
N MET A 516 -24.59 14.56 -38.45
CA MET A 516 -24.82 15.42 -37.29
C MET A 516 -24.25 14.84 -36.00
N ARG A 517 -24.36 13.52 -35.80
CA ARG A 517 -23.71 12.83 -34.68
C ARG A 517 -22.18 12.92 -34.74
N ALA A 518 -21.60 12.80 -35.93
CA ALA A 518 -20.15 12.93 -36.13
C ALA A 518 -19.62 14.34 -35.78
N PHE A 519 -20.47 15.37 -35.85
CA PHE A 519 -20.16 16.73 -35.41
C PHE A 519 -20.39 16.97 -33.90
N GLY A 520 -20.82 15.95 -33.15
CA GLY A 520 -21.25 16.12 -31.76
C GLY A 520 -22.60 16.86 -31.63
N GLY A 521 -23.32 17.05 -32.73
CA GLY A 521 -24.63 17.71 -32.78
C GLY A 521 -25.80 16.73 -32.81
N SER A 522 -27.00 17.27 -33.09
CA SER A 522 -28.23 16.48 -33.23
C SER A 522 -29.10 16.98 -34.37
N ILE A 523 -29.83 16.07 -35.01
CA ILE A 523 -30.93 16.40 -35.93
C ILE A 523 -32.24 15.83 -35.38
N THR A 524 -33.30 16.62 -35.44
CA THR A 524 -34.66 16.20 -35.11
C THR A 524 -35.62 16.55 -36.25
N ALA A 525 -36.75 15.86 -36.30
CA ALA A 525 -37.81 16.11 -37.27
C ALA A 525 -39.14 16.25 -36.52
N SER A 526 -39.94 17.24 -36.90
CA SER A 526 -41.30 17.44 -36.40
C SER A 526 -42.23 17.86 -37.54
N SER A 527 -43.53 17.73 -37.32
CA SER A 527 -44.56 18.19 -38.26
C SER A 527 -45.32 19.34 -37.61
N VAL A 528 -45.38 20.49 -38.28
CA VAL A 528 -46.06 21.70 -37.79
C VAL A 528 -47.07 22.15 -38.85
N GLY A 529 -48.37 22.06 -38.51
CA GLY A 529 -49.44 22.25 -39.49
C GLY A 529 -49.34 21.23 -40.62
N ASP A 530 -49.42 21.70 -41.86
CA ASP A 530 -49.23 20.87 -43.07
C ASP A 530 -47.76 20.80 -43.51
N GLY A 531 -46.79 21.05 -42.63
CA GLY A 531 -45.37 21.16 -42.97
C GLY A 531 -44.44 20.23 -42.19
N THR A 532 -43.21 20.07 -42.68
CA THR A 532 -42.13 19.36 -41.99
C THR A 532 -41.09 20.37 -41.51
N VAL A 533 -40.58 20.18 -40.30
CA VAL A 533 -39.50 20.99 -39.73
C VAL A 533 -38.37 20.08 -39.31
N PHE A 534 -37.19 20.28 -39.90
CA PHE A 534 -35.94 19.67 -39.44
C PHE A 534 -35.13 20.68 -38.64
N GLU A 535 -34.65 20.28 -37.47
CA GLU A 535 -33.83 21.12 -36.61
C GLU A 535 -32.45 20.48 -36.42
N LEU A 536 -31.40 21.21 -36.80
CA LEU A 536 -30.01 20.79 -36.69
C LEU A 536 -29.34 21.66 -35.62
N ARG A 537 -28.92 21.04 -34.51
CA ARG A 537 -28.28 21.70 -33.37
C ARG A 537 -26.78 21.41 -33.36
N PHE A 538 -25.97 22.45 -33.24
CA PHE A 538 -24.51 22.42 -33.25
C PHE A 538 -23.94 23.05 -31.99
N ALA A 539 -22.78 22.55 -31.53
CA ALA A 539 -21.98 23.23 -30.52
C ALA A 539 -21.31 24.47 -31.11
N ILE A 540 -21.27 25.56 -30.31
CA ILE A 540 -20.52 26.77 -30.66
C ILE A 540 -19.02 26.45 -30.59
N ALA A 541 -18.30 26.74 -31.66
CA ALA A 541 -16.84 26.68 -31.67
C ALA A 541 -16.27 27.83 -30.82
N SER A 542 -15.44 27.49 -29.84
CA SER A 542 -14.69 28.46 -29.06
C SER A 542 -13.68 29.21 -29.94
N LEU A 543 -13.59 30.53 -29.77
CA LEU A 543 -12.75 31.44 -30.58
C LEU A 543 -11.23 31.17 -30.59
N GLN A 544 -10.74 30.07 -30.01
CA GLN A 544 -9.33 29.67 -30.11
C GLN A 544 -9.04 28.75 -31.32
N ASP A 545 -10.06 28.21 -31.98
CA ASP A 545 -9.89 27.19 -33.05
C ASP A 545 -9.71 27.76 -34.48
N GLY A 546 -9.53 29.08 -34.63
CA GLY A 546 -9.60 29.77 -35.93
C GLY A 546 -8.39 30.60 -36.37
N ALA A 547 -7.35 30.77 -35.54
CA ALA A 547 -6.21 31.62 -35.89
C ALA A 547 -5.01 30.77 -36.36
N GLY A 548 -4.98 30.41 -37.64
CA GLY A 548 -3.86 29.62 -38.15
C GLY A 548 -3.79 29.35 -39.64
N VAL A 549 -4.24 30.26 -40.52
CA VAL A 549 -3.74 30.30 -41.92
C VAL A 549 -3.73 31.74 -42.43
N ALA A 550 -2.55 32.35 -42.41
CA ALA A 550 -2.11 33.32 -43.40
C ALA A 550 -0.65 33.02 -43.70
#